data_AF-A0A1G1Z7U1-F1
#
_entry.id   AF-A0A1G1Z7U1-F1
#
_cell.length_a   1.000
_cell.length_b   1.000
_cell.length_c   1.000
_cell.angle_alpha   90.00
_cell.angle_beta   90.00
_cell.angle_gamma   90.00
#
_symmetry.space_group_name_H-M   'P 1'
#
loop_
_entity.id
_entity.type
_entity.pdbx_description
1 polymer ?
#
loop_
_entity_poly.entity_id
_entity_poly.type
_entity_poly.pdbx_seq_one_letter_code
_entity_poly.pdbx_strand_id
1 'polypeptide(L)'
;MKQFYLHNKGQSLIEIIIAITIGGMIIGISSGAIVVTLRVNMESRATRITATLIQELSDNIRAFTKSDWHSLYTTDPKGSTNPYYLQTGSPTFQIMAGVENSITNNLNFQRRFYVENVCRSTDSLKTLENVAPCAPITQQEDPSTQKITVAVDWLRDATVLKTTRSIFYVTRTKNYFAKFSDWGGSSDVTGPVTEPNRDYSSAINMTFSSVSCNGGVGASIRGIASDSALISSTLNTQATDGAAFNTIMYLGNAGEGVKFQIATSSSDSGPWNFFGSDGSVVSYYPQNQQANPDYPILLNLNVSQNLQYIRYKVFLAGANSCVDDIILNWSP
;
A
#
# COMPACT_ATOMS: atom_id res chain seq x y z
N MET A 1 4.16 -84.05 -36.42
CA MET A 1 4.67 -84.36 -35.07
C MET A 1 3.71 -83.70 -34.07
N LYS A 2 2.63 -84.42 -33.68
CA LYS A 2 1.61 -83.96 -32.72
C LYS A 2 1.98 -84.53 -31.36
N GLN A 3 2.46 -83.71 -30.43
CA GLN A 3 2.54 -84.11 -29.04
C GLN A 3 1.15 -84.01 -28.40
N PHE A 4 0.63 -85.18 -27.99
CA PHE A 4 -0.55 -85.32 -27.16
C PHE A 4 -0.20 -84.92 -25.72
N TYR A 5 -0.89 -83.91 -25.19
CA TYR A 5 -0.85 -83.61 -23.75
C TYR A 5 -1.56 -84.74 -22.98
N LEU A 6 -0.82 -85.39 -22.09
CA LEU A 6 -1.35 -86.37 -21.13
C LEU A 6 -2.18 -85.62 -20.07
N HIS A 7 -3.45 -85.97 -19.98
CA HIS A 7 -4.42 -85.39 -19.06
C HIS A 7 -4.20 -85.96 -17.65
N ASN A 8 -3.48 -85.23 -16.80
CA ASN A 8 -3.32 -85.57 -15.39
C ASN A 8 -4.47 -84.92 -14.60
N LYS A 9 -5.21 -85.70 -13.80
CA LYS A 9 -6.40 -85.30 -13.02
C LYS A 9 -6.19 -84.17 -11.98
N GLY A 10 -5.05 -83.48 -11.98
CA GLY A 10 -4.75 -82.29 -11.18
C GLY A 10 -4.48 -81.00 -11.98
N GLN A 11 -4.38 -81.05 -13.31
CA GLN A 11 -4.05 -79.87 -14.14
C GLN A 11 -5.19 -78.86 -14.27
N SER A 12 -6.45 -79.29 -14.22
CA SER A 12 -7.61 -78.38 -14.27
C SER A 12 -7.75 -77.52 -13.01
N LEU A 13 -7.37 -78.06 -11.83
CA LEU A 13 -7.43 -77.31 -10.57
C LEU A 13 -6.42 -76.15 -10.56
N ILE A 14 -5.18 -76.40 -10.99
CA ILE A 14 -4.14 -75.37 -11.01
C ILE A 14 -4.43 -74.27 -12.03
N GLU A 15 -5.01 -74.62 -13.19
CA GLU A 15 -5.41 -73.66 -14.22
C GLU A 15 -6.53 -72.72 -13.73
N ILE A 16 -7.52 -73.24 -13.00
CA ILE A 16 -8.59 -72.44 -12.39
C ILE A 16 -8.02 -71.51 -11.30
N ILE A 17 -7.12 -71.99 -10.45
CA ILE A 17 -6.49 -71.14 -9.42
C ILE A 17 -5.67 -70.02 -10.05
N ILE A 18 -4.89 -70.31 -11.11
CA ILE A 18 -4.14 -69.30 -11.84
C ILE A 18 -5.09 -68.28 -12.50
N ALA A 19 -6.16 -68.74 -13.15
CA ALA A 19 -7.15 -67.87 -13.78
C ALA A 19 -7.84 -66.95 -12.77
N ILE A 20 -8.24 -67.47 -11.61
CA ILE A 20 -8.84 -66.66 -10.52
C ILE A 20 -7.82 -65.67 -9.95
N THR A 21 -6.56 -66.09 -9.78
CA THR A 21 -5.50 -65.23 -9.22
C THR A 21 -5.18 -64.08 -10.17
N ILE A 22 -5.04 -64.36 -11.46
CA ILE A 22 -4.81 -63.34 -12.50
C ILE A 22 -6.03 -62.44 -12.64
N GLY A 23 -7.23 -63.01 -12.70
CA GLY A 23 -8.48 -62.25 -12.78
C GLY A 23 -8.67 -61.31 -11.58
N GLY A 24 -8.41 -61.80 -10.37
CA GLY A 24 -8.44 -61.01 -9.14
C GLY A 24 -7.41 -59.88 -9.15
N MET A 25 -6.19 -60.13 -9.60
CA MET A 25 -5.16 -59.09 -9.74
C MET A 25 -5.57 -58.01 -10.74
N ILE A 26 -6.11 -58.38 -11.91
CA ILE A 26 -6.51 -57.41 -12.94
C ILE A 26 -7.65 -56.51 -12.43
N ILE A 27 -8.66 -57.09 -11.77
CA ILE A 27 -9.78 -56.33 -11.21
C ILE A 27 -9.29 -55.40 -10.08
N GLY A 28 -8.38 -55.88 -9.23
CA GLY A 28 -7.77 -55.08 -8.16
C GLY A 28 -6.98 -53.88 -8.70
N ILE A 29 -6.15 -54.09 -9.72
CA ILE A 29 -5.35 -53.01 -10.33
C ILE A 29 -6.27 -52.01 -11.04
N SER A 30 -7.28 -52.48 -11.77
CA SER A 30 -8.20 -51.63 -12.52
C SER A 30 -9.05 -50.74 -11.60
N SER A 31 -9.61 -51.30 -10.54
CA SER A 31 -10.39 -50.52 -9.56
C SER A 31 -9.52 -49.52 -8.81
N GLY A 32 -8.31 -49.91 -8.39
CA GLY A 32 -7.34 -49.00 -7.79
C GLY A 32 -6.95 -47.84 -8.70
N ALA A 33 -6.67 -48.11 -9.98
CA ALA A 33 -6.32 -47.10 -10.96
C ALA A 33 -7.46 -46.08 -11.17
N ILE A 34 -8.71 -46.54 -11.31
CA ILE A 34 -9.88 -45.66 -11.49
C ILE A 34 -10.03 -44.70 -10.30
N VAL A 35 -9.92 -45.21 -9.07
CA VAL A 35 -10.02 -44.38 -7.86
C VAL A 35 -8.91 -43.33 -7.81
N VAL A 36 -7.67 -43.72 -8.11
CA VAL A 36 -6.54 -42.78 -8.16
C VAL A 36 -6.75 -41.72 -9.24
N THR A 37 -7.18 -42.10 -10.44
CA THR A 37 -7.44 -41.15 -11.54
C THR A 37 -8.56 -40.17 -11.19
N LEU A 38 -9.66 -40.63 -10.61
CA LEU A 38 -10.76 -39.75 -10.17
C LEU A 38 -10.27 -38.74 -9.12
N ARG A 39 -9.48 -39.21 -8.15
CA ARG A 39 -8.90 -38.34 -7.11
C ARG A 39 -7.95 -37.30 -7.70
N VAL A 40 -7.06 -37.70 -8.61
CA VAL A 40 -6.12 -36.78 -9.28
C VAL A 40 -6.88 -35.74 -10.10
N ASN A 41 -7.94 -36.15 -10.81
CA ASN A 41 -8.77 -35.23 -11.60
C ASN A 41 -9.52 -34.22 -10.72
N MET A 42 -10.12 -34.67 -9.60
CA MET A 42 -10.76 -33.79 -8.63
C MET A 42 -9.77 -32.79 -8.03
N GLU A 43 -8.60 -33.26 -7.61
CA GLU A 43 -7.58 -32.43 -6.98
C GLU A 43 -6.97 -31.41 -7.97
N SER A 44 -6.76 -31.83 -9.22
CA SER A 44 -6.34 -30.93 -10.30
C SER A 44 -7.38 -29.85 -10.60
N ARG A 45 -8.66 -30.24 -10.68
CA ARG A 45 -9.78 -29.31 -10.89
C ARG A 45 -9.89 -28.30 -9.74
N ALA A 46 -9.87 -28.77 -8.49
CA ALA A 46 -9.94 -27.91 -7.32
C ALA A 46 -8.76 -26.92 -7.28
N THR A 47 -7.55 -27.39 -7.59
CA THR A 47 -6.35 -26.53 -7.63
C THR A 47 -6.47 -25.42 -8.69
N ARG A 48 -7.04 -25.71 -9.87
CA ARG A 48 -7.28 -24.69 -10.91
C ARG A 48 -8.29 -23.65 -10.45
N ILE A 49 -9.40 -24.07 -9.85
CA ILE A 49 -10.42 -23.15 -9.30
C ILE A 49 -9.81 -22.29 -8.20
N THR A 50 -9.05 -22.89 -7.28
CA THR A 50 -8.34 -22.19 -6.21
C THR A 50 -7.41 -21.10 -6.75
N ALA A 51 -6.63 -21.40 -7.79
CA ALA A 51 -5.75 -20.41 -8.41
C ALA A 51 -6.55 -19.21 -8.98
N THR A 52 -7.68 -19.46 -9.64
CA THR A 52 -8.57 -18.41 -10.14
C THR A 52 -9.16 -17.57 -9.00
N LEU A 53 -9.65 -18.19 -7.92
CA LEU A 53 -10.21 -17.49 -6.77
C LEU A 53 -9.17 -16.62 -6.04
N ILE A 54 -7.93 -17.13 -5.92
CA ILE A 54 -6.82 -16.35 -5.36
C ILE A 54 -6.53 -15.13 -6.23
N GLN A 55 -6.49 -15.30 -7.56
CA GLN A 55 -6.23 -14.20 -8.48
C GLN A 55 -7.34 -13.15 -8.41
N GLU A 56 -8.60 -13.57 -8.46
CA GLU A 56 -9.77 -12.69 -8.36
C GLU A 56 -9.75 -11.88 -7.05
N LEU A 57 -9.55 -12.55 -5.90
CA LEU A 57 -9.48 -11.85 -4.61
C LEU A 57 -8.27 -10.92 -4.53
N SER A 58 -7.12 -11.32 -5.10
CA SER A 58 -5.93 -10.46 -5.14
C SER A 58 -6.16 -9.20 -5.97
N ASP A 59 -6.82 -9.33 -7.12
CA ASP A 59 -7.14 -8.20 -8.00
C ASP A 59 -8.20 -7.29 -7.38
N ASN A 60 -9.20 -7.85 -6.71
CA ASN A 60 -10.19 -7.08 -5.95
C ASN A 60 -9.56 -6.30 -4.80
N ILE A 61 -8.62 -6.90 -4.05
CA ILE A 61 -7.87 -6.20 -3.00
C ILE A 61 -7.03 -5.08 -3.61
N ARG A 62 -6.34 -5.32 -4.74
CA ARG A 62 -5.57 -4.27 -5.43
C ARG A 62 -6.46 -3.13 -5.91
N ALA A 63 -7.65 -3.41 -6.43
CA ALA A 63 -8.61 -2.39 -6.83
C ALA A 63 -9.14 -1.61 -5.62
N PHE A 64 -9.48 -2.30 -4.53
CA PHE A 64 -9.93 -1.70 -3.28
C PHE A 64 -8.88 -0.76 -2.69
N THR A 65 -7.62 -1.20 -2.58
CA THR A 65 -6.52 -0.38 -2.03
C THR A 65 -6.23 0.90 -2.80
N LYS A 66 -6.53 0.92 -4.11
CA LYS A 66 -6.41 2.14 -4.93
C LYS A 66 -7.56 3.11 -4.69
N SER A 67 -8.73 2.60 -4.31
CA SER A 67 -9.91 3.40 -4.02
C SER A 67 -9.89 3.94 -2.60
N ASP A 68 -9.58 3.08 -1.62
CA ASP A 68 -9.65 3.36 -0.19
C ASP A 68 -8.47 2.67 0.52
N TRP A 69 -7.31 3.33 0.50
CA TRP A 69 -6.12 2.87 1.19
C TRP A 69 -6.33 2.89 2.71
N HIS A 70 -7.00 3.93 3.21
CA HIS A 70 -7.14 4.15 4.64
C HIS A 70 -7.91 3.02 5.31
N SER A 71 -9.03 2.57 4.73
CA SER A 71 -9.81 1.44 5.27
C SER A 71 -8.99 0.16 5.38
N LEU A 72 -8.12 -0.14 4.40
CA LEU A 72 -7.18 -1.26 4.53
C LEU A 72 -6.17 -1.01 5.66
N TYR A 73 -5.60 0.20 5.72
CA TYR A 73 -4.55 0.52 6.68
C TYR A 73 -5.05 0.53 8.13
N THR A 74 -6.28 0.96 8.39
CA THR A 74 -6.86 1.01 9.74
C THR A 74 -7.62 -0.25 10.14
N THR A 75 -7.64 -1.27 9.27
CA THR A 75 -8.15 -2.59 9.62
C THR A 75 -7.42 -3.13 10.84
N ASP A 76 -8.17 -3.48 11.89
CA ASP A 76 -7.67 -4.00 13.16
C ASP A 76 -8.64 -5.05 13.73
N PRO A 77 -8.20 -6.15 14.36
CA PRO A 77 -6.80 -6.54 14.62
C PRO A 77 -6.03 -7.00 13.38
N LYS A 78 -4.80 -6.50 13.18
CA LYS A 78 -3.89 -7.00 12.12
C LYS A 78 -3.22 -8.31 12.51
N GLY A 79 -2.65 -9.02 11.53
CA GLY A 79 -1.86 -10.23 11.72
C GLY A 79 -2.36 -11.45 10.96
N SER A 80 -1.51 -12.48 10.90
CA SER A 80 -1.79 -13.75 10.20
C SER A 80 -2.87 -14.63 10.86
N THR A 81 -3.41 -14.23 12.00
CA THR A 81 -4.48 -14.94 12.74
C THR A 81 -5.86 -14.33 12.54
N ASN A 82 -5.93 -13.11 11.99
CA ASN A 82 -7.17 -12.34 11.89
C ASN A 82 -7.63 -12.32 10.42
N PRO A 83 -8.52 -13.25 10.02
CA PRO A 83 -8.94 -13.35 8.63
C PRO A 83 -9.98 -12.29 8.29
N TYR A 84 -9.91 -11.80 7.06
CA TYR A 84 -10.86 -10.87 6.47
C TYR A 84 -11.32 -11.36 5.09
N TYR A 85 -12.45 -10.86 4.63
CA TYR A 85 -12.91 -11.01 3.25
C TYR A 85 -13.49 -9.69 2.74
N LEU A 86 -13.55 -9.55 1.41
CA LEU A 86 -14.16 -8.39 0.78
C LEU A 86 -15.62 -8.69 0.48
N GLN A 87 -16.51 -7.90 1.06
CA GLN A 87 -17.93 -7.93 0.72
C GLN A 87 -18.25 -6.82 -0.26
N THR A 88 -19.07 -7.09 -1.28
CA THR A 88 -19.64 -6.04 -2.13
C THR A 88 -20.65 -5.22 -1.34
N GLY A 89 -20.27 -3.99 -0.98
CA GLY A 89 -21.18 -2.98 -0.44
C GLY A 89 -21.68 -2.04 -1.55
N SER A 90 -22.64 -1.18 -1.20
CA SER A 90 -23.02 -0.04 -2.04
C SER A 90 -22.36 1.22 -1.48
N PRO A 91 -21.50 1.96 -2.22
CA PRO A 91 -21.11 1.79 -3.62
C PRO A 91 -19.78 1.02 -3.85
N THR A 92 -19.08 0.59 -2.80
CA THR A 92 -17.71 0.01 -2.88
C THR A 92 -17.57 -1.28 -2.08
N PHE A 93 -16.45 -1.99 -2.25
CA PHE A 93 -16.10 -3.11 -1.37
C PHE A 93 -15.92 -2.64 0.07
N GLN A 94 -16.24 -3.52 1.02
CA GLN A 94 -15.99 -3.31 2.44
C GLN A 94 -15.21 -4.51 3.00
N ILE A 95 -14.27 -4.24 3.90
CA ILE A 95 -13.51 -5.27 4.62
C ILE A 95 -14.37 -5.80 5.75
N MET A 96 -14.58 -7.11 5.77
CA MET A 96 -15.36 -7.80 6.80
C MET A 96 -14.49 -8.86 7.49
N ALA A 97 -14.59 -8.95 8.81
CA ALA A 97 -13.91 -9.99 9.57
C ALA A 97 -14.51 -11.39 9.26
N GLY A 98 -13.65 -12.40 9.13
CA GLY A 98 -14.04 -13.79 8.93
C GLY A 98 -13.62 -14.37 7.59
N VAL A 99 -14.42 -15.30 7.08
CA VAL A 99 -14.16 -16.05 5.84
C VAL A 99 -15.40 -16.01 4.95
N GLU A 100 -15.19 -15.92 3.65
CA GLU A 100 -16.25 -15.99 2.66
C GLU A 100 -16.36 -17.41 2.12
N ASN A 101 -17.57 -17.96 2.16
CA ASN A 101 -17.86 -19.28 1.59
C ASN A 101 -18.35 -19.12 0.15
N SER A 102 -17.84 -19.95 -0.75
CA SER A 102 -18.26 -19.97 -2.15
C SER A 102 -18.38 -21.41 -2.64
N ILE A 103 -19.48 -21.72 -3.32
CA ILE A 103 -19.72 -23.02 -3.93
C ILE A 103 -19.46 -22.90 -5.42
N THR A 104 -18.38 -23.54 -5.88
CA THR A 104 -18.06 -23.61 -7.31
C THR A 104 -17.93 -25.06 -7.70
N ASN A 105 -18.66 -25.50 -8.73
CA ASN A 105 -18.56 -26.87 -9.25
C ASN A 105 -18.82 -27.97 -8.19
N ASN A 106 -19.79 -27.74 -7.31
CA ASN A 106 -20.15 -28.62 -6.18
C ASN A 106 -19.03 -28.83 -5.15
N LEU A 107 -17.99 -27.98 -5.17
CA LEU A 107 -16.97 -27.92 -4.12
C LEU A 107 -17.17 -26.64 -3.32
N ASN A 108 -17.07 -26.75 -2.00
CA ASN A 108 -17.11 -25.61 -1.10
C ASN A 108 -15.69 -25.06 -0.90
N PHE A 109 -15.53 -23.77 -1.13
CA PHE A 109 -14.30 -23.03 -0.94
C PHE A 109 -14.49 -21.98 0.15
N GLN A 110 -13.46 -21.78 0.96
CA GLN A 110 -13.40 -20.69 1.91
C GLN A 110 -12.27 -19.76 1.50
N ARG A 111 -12.59 -18.50 1.20
CA ARG A 111 -11.59 -17.49 0.85
C ARG A 111 -11.47 -16.44 1.95
N ARG A 112 -10.24 -16.01 2.19
CA ARG A 112 -9.89 -14.98 3.17
C ARG A 112 -8.57 -14.33 2.82
N PHE A 113 -8.31 -13.18 3.40
CA PHE A 113 -7.01 -12.54 3.40
C PHE A 113 -6.61 -12.06 4.79
N TYR A 114 -5.33 -11.82 4.98
CA TYR A 114 -4.74 -11.28 6.19
C TYR A 114 -3.99 -10.00 5.84
N VAL A 115 -4.08 -9.01 6.72
CA VAL A 115 -3.35 -7.74 6.61
C VAL A 115 -2.28 -7.71 7.69
N GLU A 116 -1.04 -7.48 7.29
CA GLU A 116 0.10 -7.35 8.20
C GLU A 116 0.84 -6.05 7.90
N ASN A 117 1.11 -5.27 8.97
CA ASN A 117 1.99 -4.11 8.88
C ASN A 117 3.39 -4.54 8.46
N VAL A 118 4.08 -3.66 7.77
CA VAL A 118 5.38 -3.94 7.19
C VAL A 118 6.41 -2.99 7.79
N CYS A 119 7.62 -3.48 7.98
CA CYS A 119 8.72 -2.74 8.59
C CYS A 119 9.82 -2.51 7.56
N ARG A 120 10.33 -1.27 7.54
CA ARG A 120 11.51 -0.89 6.77
C ARG A 120 12.72 -0.65 7.67
N SER A 121 13.91 -0.87 7.15
CA SER A 121 15.16 -0.46 7.79
C SER A 121 15.15 1.05 8.09
N THR A 122 15.83 1.47 9.16
CA THR A 122 16.02 2.90 9.47
C THR A 122 17.15 3.55 8.69
N ASP A 123 17.96 2.76 7.96
CA ASP A 123 19.05 3.24 7.10
C ASP A 123 18.57 4.12 5.92
N SER A 124 19.53 4.63 5.14
CA SER A 124 19.24 5.48 3.97
C SER A 124 18.55 4.73 2.82
N LEU A 125 18.60 3.40 2.81
CA LEU A 125 18.05 2.56 1.76
C LEU A 125 16.59 2.18 2.02
N LYS A 126 16.11 2.27 3.27
CA LYS A 126 14.71 2.01 3.68
C LYS A 126 14.19 0.68 3.10
N THR A 127 15.00 -0.37 3.19
CA THR A 127 14.73 -1.70 2.65
C THR A 127 13.59 -2.36 3.42
N LEU A 128 12.79 -3.17 2.72
CA LEU A 128 11.75 -3.98 3.32
C LEU A 128 12.38 -5.16 4.05
N GLU A 129 12.22 -5.25 5.37
CA GLU A 129 12.88 -6.28 6.17
C GLU A 129 11.89 -7.31 6.72
N ASN A 130 10.86 -6.88 7.45
CA ASN A 130 9.98 -7.76 8.22
C ASN A 130 8.51 -7.30 8.22
N VAL A 131 7.63 -8.12 8.80
CA VAL A 131 6.29 -7.71 9.24
C VAL A 131 6.31 -7.28 10.71
N ALA A 132 5.38 -6.42 11.10
CA ALA A 132 5.28 -5.93 12.47
C ALA A 132 5.06 -7.08 13.48
N PRO A 133 5.49 -6.92 14.75
CA PRO A 133 6.04 -5.71 15.37
C PRO A 133 7.45 -5.35 14.86
N CYS A 134 7.66 -4.06 14.56
CA CYS A 134 8.95 -3.58 14.08
C CYS A 134 9.98 -3.48 15.22
N ALA A 135 11.24 -3.82 14.92
CA ALA A 135 12.33 -3.64 15.87
C ALA A 135 12.54 -2.14 16.18
N PRO A 136 12.37 -1.66 17.44
CA PRO A 136 12.23 -0.23 17.76
C PRO A 136 13.37 0.72 17.36
N ILE A 137 14.56 0.18 17.06
CA ILE A 137 15.79 0.96 16.82
C ILE A 137 16.22 0.87 15.35
N THR A 138 16.13 -0.33 14.77
CA THR A 138 16.62 -0.61 13.42
C THR A 138 15.52 -0.61 12.37
N GLN A 139 14.25 -0.63 12.80
CA GLN A 139 13.12 -0.72 11.92
C GLN A 139 12.05 0.31 12.26
N GLN A 140 11.39 0.79 11.22
CA GLN A 140 10.27 1.70 11.30
C GLN A 140 9.11 1.05 10.54
N GLU A 141 7.91 1.13 11.10
CA GLU A 141 6.71 0.73 10.36
C GLU A 141 6.58 1.57 9.09
N ASP A 142 6.11 0.97 7.99
CA ASP A 142 5.81 1.65 6.74
C ASP A 142 4.29 1.76 6.55
N PRO A 143 3.70 2.93 6.85
CA PRO A 143 2.25 3.13 6.78
C PRO A 143 1.71 3.21 5.35
N SER A 144 2.62 3.28 4.37
CA SER A 144 2.30 3.31 2.94
C SER A 144 2.40 1.94 2.28
N THR A 145 2.81 0.89 3.02
CA THR A 145 2.90 -0.48 2.50
C THR A 145 2.29 -1.49 3.46
N GLN A 146 1.51 -2.43 2.94
CA GLN A 146 0.94 -3.53 3.71
C GLN A 146 1.24 -4.86 3.03
N LYS A 147 1.49 -5.89 3.82
CA LYS A 147 1.60 -7.27 3.32
C LYS A 147 0.22 -7.90 3.37
N ILE A 148 -0.19 -8.46 2.24
CA ILE A 148 -1.44 -9.19 2.10
C ILE A 148 -1.12 -10.66 1.88
N THR A 149 -1.72 -11.51 2.71
CA THR A 149 -1.71 -12.96 2.49
C THR A 149 -3.12 -13.41 2.14
N VAL A 150 -3.35 -13.82 0.90
CA VAL A 150 -4.62 -14.41 0.47
C VAL A 150 -4.55 -15.92 0.69
N ALA A 151 -5.60 -16.51 1.26
CA ALA A 151 -5.72 -17.93 1.50
C ALA A 151 -7.08 -18.45 1.00
N VAL A 152 -7.04 -19.59 0.31
CA VAL A 152 -8.23 -20.32 -0.11
C VAL A 152 -8.12 -21.76 0.37
N ASP A 153 -9.12 -22.18 1.13
CA ASP A 153 -9.27 -23.54 1.63
C ASP A 153 -10.34 -24.28 0.84
N TRP A 154 -10.13 -25.57 0.60
CA TRP A 154 -11.16 -26.47 0.08
C TRP A 154 -11.06 -27.84 0.76
N LEU A 155 -12.19 -28.52 0.89
CA LEU A 155 -12.28 -29.83 1.53
C LEU A 155 -11.97 -30.93 0.50
N ARG A 156 -10.92 -31.72 0.75
CA ARG A 156 -10.53 -32.84 -0.11
C ARG A 156 -11.44 -34.07 0.05
N ASP A 157 -11.82 -34.39 1.29
CA ASP A 157 -12.57 -35.60 1.67
C ASP A 157 -13.29 -35.41 3.04
N ALA A 158 -14.09 -34.34 3.19
CA ALA A 158 -14.82 -33.94 4.42
C ALA A 158 -13.99 -33.76 5.72
N THR A 159 -12.70 -34.13 5.73
CA THR A 159 -11.84 -34.23 6.91
C THR A 159 -10.49 -33.52 6.73
N VAL A 160 -10.02 -33.33 5.50
CA VAL A 160 -8.74 -32.66 5.21
C VAL A 160 -9.01 -31.36 4.45
N LEU A 161 -8.70 -30.23 5.09
CA LEU A 161 -8.65 -28.92 4.46
C LEU A 161 -7.31 -28.77 3.73
N LYS A 162 -7.36 -28.46 2.43
CA LYS A 162 -6.18 -28.06 1.68
C LYS A 162 -6.19 -26.54 1.51
N THR A 163 -5.20 -25.88 2.07
CA THR A 163 -5.00 -24.43 1.96
C THR A 163 -3.99 -24.11 0.88
N THR A 164 -4.33 -23.18 -0.01
CA THR A 164 -3.36 -22.55 -0.90
C THR A 164 -3.25 -21.07 -0.53
N ARG A 165 -2.02 -20.55 -0.48
CA ARG A 165 -1.75 -19.15 -0.11
C ARG A 165 -1.00 -18.43 -1.21
N SER A 166 -1.27 -17.13 -1.35
CA SER A 166 -0.49 -16.20 -2.15
C SER A 166 -0.17 -14.97 -1.30
N ILE A 167 1.06 -14.47 -1.42
CA ILE A 167 1.52 -13.29 -0.68
C ILE A 167 1.88 -12.22 -1.69
N PHE A 168 1.39 -11.00 -1.46
CA PHE A 168 1.82 -9.82 -2.20
C PHE A 168 1.82 -8.60 -1.29
N TYR A 169 2.53 -7.57 -1.73
CA TYR A 169 2.55 -6.28 -1.07
C TYR A 169 1.69 -5.29 -1.86
N VAL A 170 0.94 -4.47 -1.13
CA VAL A 170 0.18 -3.35 -1.67
C VAL A 170 0.78 -2.07 -1.11
N THR A 171 0.83 -1.05 -1.96
CA THR A 171 1.35 0.27 -1.58
C THR A 171 0.36 1.36 -1.92
N ARG A 172 0.40 2.44 -1.15
CA ARG A 172 -0.36 3.66 -1.42
C ARG A 172 0.19 4.30 -2.69
N THR A 173 -0.57 4.26 -3.79
CA THR A 173 -0.06 4.64 -5.13
C THR A 173 -0.72 5.86 -5.74
N LYS A 174 -1.92 6.24 -5.27
CA LYS A 174 -2.64 7.40 -5.77
C LYS A 174 -2.00 8.67 -5.21
N ASN A 175 -1.64 9.60 -6.09
CA ASN A 175 -1.01 10.87 -5.70
C ASN A 175 -1.82 12.05 -6.21
N TYR A 176 -1.89 13.09 -5.39
CA TYR A 176 -2.41 14.41 -5.71
C TYR A 176 -1.30 15.44 -5.47
N PHE A 177 -1.48 16.62 -6.05
CA PHE A 177 -0.58 17.72 -5.80
C PHE A 177 -1.36 19.03 -5.68
N ALA A 178 -0.74 19.99 -4.99
CA ALA A 178 -1.23 21.34 -4.84
C ALA A 178 -0.07 22.28 -5.15
N LYS A 179 -0.35 23.31 -5.94
CA LYS A 179 0.64 24.32 -6.31
C LYS A 179 0.24 25.65 -5.69
N PHE A 180 1.14 26.21 -4.91
CA PHE A 180 1.04 27.55 -4.34
C PHE A 180 1.89 28.47 -5.21
N SER A 181 1.21 29.42 -5.82
CA SER A 181 1.77 30.35 -6.81
C SER A 181 1.00 31.65 -6.71
N ASP A 182 1.49 32.71 -7.38
CA ASP A 182 0.85 34.02 -7.35
C ASP A 182 0.74 34.56 -5.92
N TRP A 183 1.80 35.16 -5.38
CA TRP A 183 1.83 35.57 -3.97
C TRP A 183 1.27 36.97 -3.71
N GLY A 184 0.52 37.53 -4.66
CA GLY A 184 -0.02 38.89 -4.60
C GLY A 184 -1.35 39.02 -3.86
N GLY A 185 -1.80 37.98 -3.15
CA GLY A 185 -3.07 37.98 -2.42
C GLY A 185 -3.03 38.70 -1.08
N SER A 186 -4.00 38.36 -0.23
CA SER A 186 -4.14 38.89 1.12
C SER A 186 -3.27 38.13 2.12
N SER A 187 -2.76 38.84 3.14
CA SER A 187 -2.20 38.24 4.34
C SER A 187 -3.29 37.81 5.32
N ASP A 188 -2.92 37.09 6.39
CA ASP A 188 -3.80 36.68 7.49
C ASP A 188 -4.92 35.70 7.09
N VAL A 189 -4.81 35.12 5.90
CA VAL A 189 -5.72 34.07 5.43
C VAL A 189 -5.20 32.72 5.90
N THR A 190 -5.86 32.21 6.94
CA THR A 190 -5.40 31.00 7.63
C THR A 190 -5.91 29.71 6.97
N GLY A 191 -6.98 29.76 6.17
CA GLY A 191 -7.65 28.59 5.59
C GLY A 191 -8.79 28.03 6.47
N PRO A 192 -9.28 26.81 6.21
CA PRO A 192 -8.81 25.86 5.21
C PRO A 192 -9.22 26.21 3.76
N VAL A 193 -8.32 25.96 2.81
CA VAL A 193 -8.58 26.04 1.37
C VAL A 193 -8.41 24.66 0.74
N THR A 194 -9.26 24.29 -0.23
CA THR A 194 -9.14 23.01 -0.96
C THR A 194 -8.27 23.15 -2.20
N GLU A 195 -8.17 24.35 -2.74
CA GLU A 195 -7.27 24.72 -3.81
C GLU A 195 -6.46 25.94 -3.35
N PRO A 196 -5.12 25.89 -3.37
CA PRO A 196 -4.32 27.06 -3.04
C PRO A 196 -4.68 28.24 -3.94
N ASN A 197 -4.84 29.39 -3.32
CA ASN A 197 -4.97 30.65 -4.00
C ASN A 197 -3.73 31.51 -3.73
N ARG A 198 -3.84 32.79 -4.07
CA ARG A 198 -2.77 33.77 -3.89
C ARG A 198 -2.56 34.28 -2.45
N ASP A 199 -3.39 33.83 -1.53
CA ASP A 199 -3.39 34.29 -0.14
C ASP A 199 -2.50 33.40 0.75
N TYR A 200 -2.00 33.98 1.83
CA TYR A 200 -1.13 33.31 2.79
C TYR A 200 -1.48 33.71 4.23
N SER A 201 -1.04 32.91 5.20
CA SER A 201 -1.37 33.13 6.60
C SER A 201 -0.53 34.25 7.21
N SER A 202 0.78 34.25 7.01
CA SER A 202 1.64 35.34 7.52
C SER A 202 2.96 35.38 6.76
N ALA A 203 3.56 36.57 6.66
CA ALA A 203 4.90 36.74 6.13
C ALA A 203 5.70 37.73 6.99
N ILE A 204 7.01 37.50 7.14
CA ILE A 204 7.93 38.34 7.91
C ILE A 204 9.15 38.58 7.03
N ASN A 205 9.56 39.84 6.88
CA ASN A 205 10.74 40.24 6.09
C ASN A 205 10.70 39.68 4.66
N MET A 206 9.55 39.78 4.00
CA MET A 206 9.37 39.29 2.63
C MET A 206 8.90 40.40 1.70
N THR A 207 9.25 40.27 0.42
CA THR A 207 8.72 41.10 -0.65
C THR A 207 8.07 40.22 -1.71
N PHE A 208 7.01 40.76 -2.31
CA PHE A 208 6.21 40.09 -3.32
C PHE A 208 6.44 40.79 -4.66
N SER A 209 6.71 40.01 -5.70
CA SER A 209 7.00 40.53 -7.03
C SER A 209 6.09 39.88 -8.06
N SER A 210 5.68 40.66 -9.07
CA SER A 210 5.05 40.14 -10.29
C SER A 210 6.07 39.73 -11.36
N VAL A 211 7.34 39.56 -10.95
CA VAL A 211 8.43 39.03 -11.78
C VAL A 211 8.95 37.74 -11.14
N SER A 212 9.22 36.73 -11.97
CA SER A 212 9.77 35.45 -11.49
C SER A 212 11.19 35.59 -10.94
N CYS A 213 11.67 34.56 -10.24
CA CYS A 213 13.02 34.52 -9.69
C CYS A 213 14.11 34.62 -10.77
N ASN A 214 13.84 34.05 -11.95
CA ASN A 214 14.76 34.02 -13.09
C ASN A 214 14.56 35.18 -14.08
N GLY A 215 13.67 36.12 -13.76
CA GLY A 215 13.27 37.22 -14.64
C GLY A 215 12.20 36.80 -15.65
N GLY A 216 11.33 37.75 -16.01
CA GLY A 216 10.19 37.52 -16.90
C GLY A 216 8.83 37.56 -16.18
N VAL A 217 7.79 37.07 -16.85
CA VAL A 217 6.42 37.07 -16.29
C VAL A 217 6.28 35.92 -15.30
N GLY A 218 5.82 36.23 -14.09
CA GLY A 218 5.55 35.25 -13.03
C GLY A 218 5.55 35.93 -11.68
N ALA A 219 4.89 35.36 -10.67
CA ALA A 219 4.93 35.94 -9.33
C ALA A 219 5.99 35.24 -8.48
N SER A 220 6.71 36.00 -7.66
CA SER A 220 7.70 35.44 -6.75
C SER A 220 7.64 36.07 -5.37
N ILE A 221 8.08 35.31 -4.38
CA ILE A 221 8.45 35.80 -3.06
C ILE A 221 9.95 35.87 -2.91
N ARG A 222 10.43 36.94 -2.28
CA ARG A 222 11.85 37.18 -2.02
C ARG A 222 12.06 37.51 -0.55
N GLY A 223 13.12 36.96 0.03
CA GLY A 223 13.56 37.39 1.35
C GLY A 223 14.10 38.82 1.28
N ILE A 224 14.10 39.54 2.40
CA ILE A 224 14.83 40.82 2.52
C ILE A 224 15.81 40.83 3.71
N ALA A 225 15.74 39.80 4.55
CA ALA A 225 16.62 39.60 5.71
C ALA A 225 16.93 38.10 5.89
N SER A 226 17.83 37.77 6.80
CA SER A 226 18.23 36.37 7.08
C SER A 226 17.14 35.55 7.80
N ASP A 227 16.13 36.21 8.38
CA ASP A 227 15.00 35.63 9.10
C ASP A 227 13.68 35.70 8.30
N SER A 228 13.76 35.89 6.97
CA SER A 228 12.58 35.97 6.10
C SER A 228 11.80 34.67 6.11
N ALA A 229 10.50 34.73 6.40
CA ALA A 229 9.66 33.54 6.45
C ALA A 229 8.20 33.81 6.04
N LEU A 230 7.59 32.84 5.37
CA LEU A 230 6.16 32.82 5.03
C LEU A 230 5.52 31.53 5.51
N ILE A 231 4.32 31.66 6.07
CA ILE A 231 3.46 30.55 6.47
C ILE A 231 2.29 30.49 5.49
N SER A 232 2.07 29.31 4.91
CA SER A 232 0.96 29.05 3.99
C SER A 232 -0.39 29.09 4.69
N SER A 233 -1.44 29.33 3.90
CA SER A 233 -2.81 28.95 4.27
C SER A 233 -2.89 27.44 4.55
N THR A 234 -3.84 27.01 5.39
CA THR A 234 -4.13 25.57 5.59
C THR A 234 -4.67 24.98 4.29
N LEU A 235 -3.97 23.99 3.74
CA LEU A 235 -4.51 23.15 2.69
C LEU A 235 -5.35 22.03 3.31
N ASN A 236 -6.59 21.90 2.86
CA ASN A 236 -7.46 20.76 3.13
C ASN A 236 -7.39 19.79 1.94
N THR A 237 -6.80 18.62 2.16
CA THR A 237 -6.67 17.59 1.13
C THR A 237 -7.98 16.92 0.74
N GLN A 238 -9.06 17.19 1.49
CA GLN A 238 -10.36 16.50 1.41
C GLN A 238 -10.31 14.98 1.68
N ALA A 239 -9.14 14.44 2.04
CA ALA A 239 -9.00 13.10 2.56
C ALA A 239 -9.42 13.12 4.04
N THR A 240 -10.71 12.94 4.31
CA THR A 240 -11.29 12.93 5.68
C THR A 240 -10.65 11.89 6.57
N ASP A 241 -10.25 10.78 5.97
CA ASP A 241 -9.56 9.67 6.65
C ASP A 241 -8.04 9.89 6.74
N GLY A 242 -7.54 11.00 6.19
CA GLY A 242 -6.17 11.46 6.32
C GLY A 242 -5.26 11.09 5.15
N ALA A 243 -4.40 12.04 4.77
CA ALA A 243 -3.43 11.91 3.69
C ALA A 243 -2.02 11.60 4.20
N ALA A 244 -1.19 10.96 3.36
CA ALA A 244 0.26 10.92 3.55
C ALA A 244 0.91 11.96 2.64
N PHE A 245 1.54 12.97 3.24
CA PHE A 245 2.29 13.97 2.50
C PHE A 245 3.67 13.41 2.18
N ASN A 246 3.96 13.28 0.88
CA ASN A 246 5.13 12.56 0.39
C ASN A 246 6.31 13.51 0.18
N THR A 247 6.09 14.60 -0.55
CA THR A 247 7.16 15.53 -0.93
C THR A 247 6.71 16.98 -0.93
N ILE A 248 7.68 17.86 -0.70
CA ILE A 248 7.59 19.28 -1.00
C ILE A 248 8.69 19.63 -2.00
N MET A 249 8.38 20.44 -2.99
CA MET A 249 9.36 21.01 -3.92
C MET A 249 9.04 22.47 -4.16
N TYR A 250 10.02 23.21 -4.67
CA TYR A 250 9.80 24.59 -5.07
C TYR A 250 10.50 24.89 -6.40
N LEU A 251 9.93 25.85 -7.12
CA LEU A 251 10.54 26.48 -8.29
C LEU A 251 11.08 27.85 -7.84
N GLY A 252 12.23 28.26 -8.36
CA GLY A 252 12.79 29.58 -8.06
C GLY A 252 14.32 29.57 -8.02
N ASN A 253 14.89 30.40 -7.16
CA ASN A 253 16.34 30.52 -6.98
C ASN A 253 16.72 30.34 -5.51
N ALA A 254 17.57 29.35 -5.23
CA ALA A 254 18.04 29.08 -3.87
C ALA A 254 18.72 30.32 -3.24
N GLY A 255 19.46 31.11 -4.03
CA GLY A 255 20.20 32.27 -3.54
C GLY A 255 21.11 31.91 -2.38
N GLU A 256 20.86 32.52 -1.22
CA GLU A 256 21.60 32.30 0.04
C GLU A 256 21.06 31.13 0.87
N GLY A 257 19.88 30.59 0.52
CA GLY A 257 19.29 29.40 1.12
C GLY A 257 17.76 29.43 1.15
N VAL A 258 17.14 28.30 0.81
CA VAL A 258 15.69 28.05 0.97
C VAL A 258 15.52 26.84 1.86
N LYS A 259 14.64 26.92 2.87
CA LYS A 259 14.36 25.82 3.79
C LYS A 259 12.87 25.75 4.10
N PHE A 260 12.40 24.58 4.51
CA PHE A 260 10.99 24.37 4.87
C PHE A 260 10.84 23.75 6.26
N GLN A 261 9.73 24.06 6.89
CA GLN A 261 9.13 23.23 7.94
C GLN A 261 7.68 22.95 7.56
N ILE A 262 7.15 21.82 8.00
CA ILE A 262 5.76 21.43 7.73
C ILE A 262 5.00 21.26 9.03
N ALA A 263 3.72 21.61 9.01
CA ALA A 263 2.79 21.34 10.10
C ALA A 263 1.56 20.64 9.53
N THR A 264 1.13 19.57 10.17
CA THR A 264 0.02 18.72 9.72
C THR A 264 -0.95 18.52 10.88
N SER A 265 -2.23 18.35 10.58
CA SER A 265 -3.26 18.14 11.60
C SER A 265 -4.46 17.38 11.05
N SER A 266 -5.21 16.74 11.95
CA SER A 266 -6.56 16.21 11.69
C SER A 266 -7.66 17.23 11.94
N SER A 267 -7.34 18.41 12.48
CA SER A 267 -8.26 19.55 12.64
C SER A 267 -7.77 20.78 11.88
N ASP A 268 -8.71 21.49 11.27
CA ASP A 268 -8.54 22.80 10.62
C ASP A 268 -8.04 23.90 11.58
N SER A 269 -8.22 23.72 12.88
CA SER A 269 -7.76 24.64 13.93
C SER A 269 -6.34 24.35 14.43
N GLY A 270 -5.73 23.22 14.04
CA GLY A 270 -4.41 22.79 14.52
C GLY A 270 -4.48 21.58 15.46
N PRO A 271 -3.43 21.27 16.23
CA PRO A 271 -2.25 22.08 16.49
C PRO A 271 -1.35 22.30 15.27
N TRP A 272 -0.72 23.49 15.18
CA TRP A 272 0.19 23.85 14.09
C TRP A 272 1.65 23.87 14.55
N ASN A 273 2.21 22.68 14.76
CA ASN A 273 3.62 22.52 15.11
C ASN A 273 4.45 22.31 13.84
N PHE A 274 5.38 23.20 13.56
CA PHE A 274 6.23 23.16 12.38
C PHE A 274 7.47 22.30 12.64
N PHE A 275 7.51 21.11 12.04
CA PHE A 275 8.59 20.16 12.16
C PHE A 275 9.48 20.17 10.91
N GLY A 276 10.77 19.89 11.09
CA GLY A 276 11.71 19.61 10.02
C GLY A 276 11.90 18.11 9.75
N SER A 277 12.97 17.79 9.03
CA SER A 277 13.21 16.43 8.48
C SER A 277 13.39 15.33 9.52
N ASP A 278 13.90 15.64 10.71
CA ASP A 278 14.07 14.69 11.81
C ASP A 278 12.84 14.60 12.74
N GLY A 279 11.76 15.35 12.46
CA GLY A 279 10.57 15.44 13.32
C GLY A 279 10.72 16.41 14.50
N SER A 280 11.79 17.20 14.55
CA SER A 280 12.01 18.27 15.53
C SER A 280 11.55 19.63 15.02
N VAL A 281 11.15 20.52 15.93
CA VAL A 281 10.74 21.91 15.60
C VAL A 281 11.91 22.85 15.31
N VAL A 282 13.14 22.41 15.55
CA VAL A 282 14.36 23.21 15.29
C VAL A 282 15.08 22.82 14.01
N SER A 283 14.70 21.71 13.39
CA SER A 283 15.29 21.25 12.14
C SER A 283 14.48 21.76 10.93
N TYR A 284 15.02 21.52 9.74
CA TYR A 284 14.42 21.96 8.49
C TYR A 284 14.43 20.84 7.44
N TYR A 285 13.65 21.04 6.39
CA TYR A 285 13.73 20.31 5.13
C TYR A 285 14.50 21.14 4.10
N PRO A 286 15.42 20.52 3.35
CA PRO A 286 16.02 19.20 3.57
C PRO A 286 16.99 19.19 4.79
N GLN A 287 17.43 18.01 5.23
CA GLN A 287 18.28 17.84 6.43
C GLN A 287 19.64 18.56 6.33
N ASN A 288 20.20 18.66 5.12
CA ASN A 288 21.40 19.46 4.82
C ASN A 288 21.14 20.99 4.83
N GLN A 289 19.96 21.42 5.29
CA GLN A 289 19.55 22.80 5.50
C GLN A 289 19.54 23.69 4.25
N GLN A 290 19.53 23.14 3.04
CA GLN A 290 19.37 23.93 1.82
C GLN A 290 18.61 23.12 0.77
N ALA A 291 17.42 23.61 0.43
CA ALA A 291 16.61 23.11 -0.64
C ALA A 291 17.22 23.55 -1.99
N ASN A 292 17.26 22.62 -2.95
CA ASN A 292 17.58 22.94 -4.33
C ASN A 292 16.28 23.18 -5.10
N PRO A 293 16.24 24.17 -6.01
CA PRO A 293 15.08 24.37 -6.87
C PRO A 293 14.88 23.13 -7.75
N ASP A 294 13.63 22.87 -8.11
CA ASP A 294 13.22 21.74 -8.98
C ASP A 294 13.49 20.35 -8.41
N TYR A 295 13.94 20.24 -7.15
CA TYR A 295 14.24 18.96 -6.52
C TYR A 295 13.21 18.61 -5.43
N PRO A 296 12.52 17.47 -5.54
CA PRO A 296 11.57 17.04 -4.53
C PRO A 296 12.28 16.62 -3.24
N ILE A 297 11.81 17.17 -2.12
CA ILE A 297 12.28 16.84 -0.78
C ILE A 297 11.29 15.88 -0.14
N LEU A 298 11.78 14.71 0.27
CA LEU A 298 10.99 13.72 0.98
C LEU A 298 10.60 14.24 2.37
N LEU A 299 9.31 14.15 2.70
CA LEU A 299 8.77 14.53 4.00
C LEU A 299 8.86 13.36 4.99
N ASN A 300 9.01 13.66 6.27
CA ASN A 300 9.03 12.66 7.32
C ASN A 300 7.62 12.17 7.63
N LEU A 301 7.31 10.95 7.17
CA LEU A 301 5.99 10.34 7.31
C LEU A 301 5.52 10.20 8.76
N ASN A 302 6.43 10.12 9.75
CA ASN A 302 6.02 10.04 11.17
C ASN A 302 5.20 11.26 11.63
N VAL A 303 5.48 12.43 11.05
CA VAL A 303 4.76 13.66 11.35
C VAL A 303 3.78 14.03 10.25
N SER A 304 3.81 13.38 9.09
CA SER A 304 3.06 13.82 7.90
C SER A 304 2.15 12.75 7.29
N GLN A 305 1.72 11.75 8.07
CA GLN A 305 0.83 10.69 7.61
C GLN A 305 -0.54 10.69 8.28
N ASN A 306 -1.54 10.21 7.54
CA ASN A 306 -2.92 10.03 7.99
C ASN A 306 -3.51 11.29 8.64
N LEU A 307 -3.16 12.46 8.09
CA LEU A 307 -3.64 13.77 8.53
C LEU A 307 -4.25 14.51 7.33
N GLN A 308 -5.38 15.18 7.55
CA GLN A 308 -6.16 15.80 6.47
C GLN A 308 -5.59 17.16 6.04
N TYR A 309 -5.01 17.90 6.98
CA TYR A 309 -4.61 19.28 6.78
C TYR A 309 -3.09 19.44 6.83
N ILE A 310 -2.56 20.33 5.99
CA ILE A 310 -1.13 20.70 5.98
C ILE A 310 -0.94 22.21 5.85
N ARG A 311 0.12 22.70 6.49
CA ARG A 311 0.76 23.98 6.23
C ARG A 311 2.24 23.77 6.00
N TYR A 312 2.85 24.66 5.23
CA TYR A 312 4.30 24.81 5.21
C TYR A 312 4.70 26.18 5.72
N LYS A 313 5.91 26.23 6.24
CA LYS A 313 6.64 27.45 6.54
C LYS A 313 7.91 27.45 5.72
N VAL A 314 8.04 28.40 4.81
CA VAL A 314 9.23 28.58 3.97
C VAL A 314 10.11 29.66 4.59
N PHE A 315 11.42 29.42 4.59
CA PHE A 315 12.45 30.34 5.08
C PHE A 315 13.38 30.69 3.92
N LEU A 316 13.66 31.99 3.74
CA LEU A 316 14.55 32.51 2.70
C LEU A 316 15.71 33.25 3.36
N ALA A 317 16.95 32.81 3.10
CA ALA A 317 18.12 33.26 3.82
C ALA A 317 18.76 34.53 3.25
N GLY A 318 17.97 35.50 2.77
CA GLY A 318 18.46 36.78 2.25
C GLY A 318 17.78 37.25 0.97
N ALA A 319 18.26 38.37 0.42
CA ALA A 319 17.64 39.07 -0.71
C ALA A 319 17.72 38.32 -2.05
N ASN A 320 18.71 37.43 -2.18
CA ASN A 320 18.93 36.64 -3.38
C ASN A 320 18.10 35.35 -3.40
N SER A 321 17.54 34.93 -2.26
CA SER A 321 16.68 33.76 -2.16
C SER A 321 15.26 34.10 -2.59
N CYS A 322 14.74 33.29 -3.51
CA CYS A 322 13.48 33.58 -4.18
C CYS A 322 12.73 32.29 -4.50
N VAL A 323 11.40 32.32 -4.35
CA VAL A 323 10.51 31.20 -4.68
C VAL A 323 9.40 31.70 -5.60
N ASP A 324 9.22 31.00 -6.72
CA ASP A 324 8.14 31.23 -7.68
C ASP A 324 6.91 30.40 -7.30
N ASP A 325 7.08 29.08 -7.21
CA ASP A 325 6.01 28.14 -6.90
C ASP A 325 6.46 27.19 -5.78
N ILE A 326 5.53 26.79 -4.90
CA ILE A 326 5.71 25.69 -3.96
C ILE A 326 4.72 24.60 -4.33
N ILE A 327 5.20 23.37 -4.50
CA ILE A 327 4.39 22.23 -4.91
C ILE A 327 4.46 21.18 -3.79
N LEU A 328 3.28 20.82 -3.27
CA LEU A 328 3.10 19.74 -2.31
C LEU A 328 2.53 18.52 -3.02
N ASN A 329 3.02 17.34 -2.67
CA ASN A 329 2.51 16.05 -3.14
C ASN A 329 2.02 15.21 -1.96
N TRP A 330 0.85 14.59 -2.10
CA TRP A 330 0.31 13.67 -1.10
C TRP A 330 -0.46 12.52 -1.72
N SER A 331 -0.65 11.47 -0.93
CA SER A 331 -1.51 10.34 -1.26
C SER A 331 -2.71 10.33 -0.32
N PRO A 332 -3.96 10.18 -0.82
CA PRO A 332 -5.17 10.13 -0.01
C PRO A 332 -5.41 8.72 0.52
#